data_AF-A0A328SDF7-F1
#
_entry.id   AF-A0A328SDF7-F1
#
_cell.length_a   1.000
_cell.length_b   1.000
_cell.length_c   1.000
_cell.angle_alpha   90.00
_cell.angle_beta   90.00
_cell.angle_gamma   90.00
#
_symmetry.space_group_name_H-M   'P 1'
#
loop_
_entity.id
_entity.type
_entity.pdbx_description
1 polymer ?
#
loop_
_entity_poly.entity_id
_entity_poly.type
_entity_poly.pdbx_seq_one_letter_code
_entity_poly.pdbx_strand_id
1 'polypeptide(L)'
;MINEEKIKKYASTVLVSTVESLFDHDKTAIDNFYKDFVKDNKRNKKLKDNQKDNEVIDELILEELEKTFTQNDIGRVLQTEMVRENDKAIEELADVLDEKLKPIESQLRQWFDNEEQYNQFRKLTTEGLVVSNLNLNMSVVKALKSLNISGMQSAQIMQLISIVDN
;
A
#
# COMPACT_ATOMS: atom_id res chain seq x y z
N MET A 1 16.18 21.27 11.87
CA MET A 1 17.27 20.47 11.31
C MET A 1 16.74 19.11 10.86
N ILE A 2 17.06 18.72 9.62
CA ILE A 2 16.78 17.39 9.09
C ILE A 2 17.83 16.39 9.59
N ASN A 3 17.40 15.18 9.94
CA ASN A 3 18.19 14.09 10.54
C ASN A 3 17.64 12.73 10.08
N GLU A 4 18.32 11.64 10.44
CA GLU A 4 17.99 10.26 10.05
C GLU A 4 16.52 9.91 10.33
N GLU A 5 16.02 10.23 11.52
CA GLU A 5 14.62 9.98 11.92
C GLU A 5 13.62 10.70 11.00
N LYS A 6 13.90 11.95 10.63
CA LYS A 6 13.05 12.69 9.69
C LYS A 6 13.14 12.16 8.27
N ILE A 7 14.31 11.68 7.84
CA ILE A 7 14.45 11.04 6.53
C ILE A 7 13.60 9.77 6.48
N LYS A 8 13.74 8.87 7.46
CA LYS A 8 12.90 7.66 7.57
C LYS A 8 11.41 7.98 7.65
N LYS A 9 11.03 9.12 8.25
CA LYS A 9 9.64 9.57 8.34
C LYS A 9 9.04 10.09 7.02
N TYR A 10 9.86 10.74 6.19
CA TYR A 10 9.37 11.40 4.97
C TYR A 10 9.68 10.61 3.70
N ALA A 11 10.61 9.65 3.74
CA ALA A 11 10.80 8.69 2.68
C ALA A 11 9.60 7.75 2.55
N SER A 12 9.37 7.18 1.36
CA SER A 12 8.34 6.16 1.20
C SER A 12 8.68 4.90 2.00
N THR A 13 7.64 4.26 2.56
CA THR A 13 7.77 3.01 3.34
C THR A 13 8.46 1.91 2.54
N VAL A 14 8.17 1.84 1.23
CA VAL A 14 8.81 0.91 0.29
C VAL A 14 10.32 1.15 0.27
N LEU A 15 10.76 2.39 0.15
CA LEU A 15 12.18 2.70 0.05
C LEU A 15 12.92 2.51 1.37
N VAL A 16 12.28 2.84 2.50
CA VAL A 16 12.82 2.51 3.82
C VAL A 16 13.02 1.00 3.96
N SER A 17 12.01 0.19 3.60
CA SER A 17 12.11 -1.28 3.66
C SER A 17 13.13 -1.84 2.67
N THR A 18 13.32 -1.16 1.53
CA THR A 18 14.35 -1.50 0.53
C THR A 18 15.75 -1.31 1.11
N VAL A 19 16.00 -0.19 1.79
CA VAL A 19 17.26 0.05 2.50
C VAL A 19 17.48 -1.04 3.55
N GLU A 20 16.47 -1.31 4.38
CA GLU A 20 16.58 -2.34 5.42
C GLU A 20 16.95 -3.72 4.84
N SER A 21 16.30 -4.11 3.75
CA SER A 21 16.52 -5.40 3.09
C SER A 21 17.87 -5.49 2.38
N LEU A 22 18.32 -4.42 1.72
CA LEU A 22 19.64 -4.37 1.06
C LEU A 22 20.80 -4.51 2.04
N PHE A 23 20.61 -4.05 3.28
CA PHE A 23 21.57 -4.19 4.37
C PHE A 23 21.28 -5.39 5.29
N ASP A 24 20.49 -6.37 4.84
CA ASP A 24 20.14 -7.60 5.60
C ASP A 24 19.58 -7.31 7.01
N HIS A 25 18.85 -6.20 7.16
CA HIS A 25 18.35 -5.66 8.43
C HIS A 25 19.44 -5.42 9.49
N ASP A 26 20.71 -5.29 9.10
CA ASP A 26 21.80 -4.89 10.00
C ASP A 26 21.63 -3.42 10.38
N LYS A 27 21.15 -3.20 11.61
CA LYS A 27 20.90 -1.88 12.17
C LYS A 27 22.11 -0.95 12.11
N THR A 28 23.32 -1.47 12.33
CA THR A 28 24.53 -0.66 12.32
C THR A 28 24.84 -0.18 10.91
N ALA A 29 24.74 -1.07 9.93
CA ALA A 29 24.95 -0.71 8.52
C ALA A 29 23.89 0.29 8.03
N ILE A 30 22.63 0.08 8.38
CA ILE A 30 21.50 0.96 8.04
C ILE A 30 21.67 2.36 8.68
N ASP A 31 22.00 2.42 9.96
CA ASP A 31 22.18 3.70 10.65
C ASP A 31 23.40 4.45 10.10
N ASN A 32 24.48 3.75 9.72
CA ASN A 32 25.62 4.37 9.04
C ASN A 32 25.24 4.89 7.65
N PHE A 33 24.47 4.12 6.87
CA PHE A 33 23.93 4.56 5.58
C PHE A 33 23.18 5.89 5.71
N TYR A 34 22.22 5.99 6.64
CA TYR A 34 21.43 7.23 6.80
C TYR A 34 22.27 8.40 7.35
N LYS A 35 23.30 8.13 8.17
CA LYS A 35 24.25 9.16 8.61
C LYS A 35 25.04 9.74 7.45
N ASP A 36 25.61 8.86 6.63
CA ASP A 36 26.41 9.27 5.47
C ASP A 36 25.53 9.97 4.44
N PHE A 37 24.32 9.46 4.19
CA PHE A 37 23.29 10.12 3.38
C PHE A 37 23.05 11.57 3.82
N VAL A 38 22.71 11.81 5.10
CA VAL A 38 22.41 13.16 5.60
C VAL A 38 23.64 14.07 5.48
N LYS A 39 24.82 13.54 5.80
CA LYS A 39 26.08 14.30 5.78
C LYS A 39 26.46 14.71 4.36
N ASP A 40 26.46 13.77 3.42
CA ASP A 40 26.86 13.99 2.03
C ASP A 40 25.88 14.92 1.32
N ASN A 41 24.58 14.68 1.48
CA ASN A 41 23.58 15.49 0.80
C ASN A 41 23.43 16.90 1.37
N LYS A 42 23.74 17.12 2.66
CA LYS A 42 23.90 18.48 3.21
C LYS A 42 25.16 19.17 2.68
N ARG A 43 26.30 18.46 2.66
CA ARG A 43 27.56 19.01 2.13
C ARG A 43 27.41 19.44 0.67
N ASN A 44 26.70 18.66 -0.13
CA ASN A 44 26.44 18.92 -1.54
C ASN A 44 25.25 19.86 -1.79
N LYS A 45 24.62 20.39 -0.74
CA LYS A 45 23.44 21.28 -0.79
C LYS A 45 22.22 20.69 -1.52
N LYS A 46 22.17 19.35 -1.69
CA LYS A 46 21.01 18.64 -2.25
C LYS A 46 19.87 18.54 -1.24
N LEU A 47 20.20 18.35 0.05
CA LEU A 47 19.21 18.21 1.13
C LEU A 47 19.03 19.52 1.91
N LYS A 48 17.82 20.09 1.84
CA LYS A 48 17.45 21.29 2.63
C LYS A 48 17.07 20.91 4.06
N ASP A 49 17.31 21.81 5.02
CA ASP A 49 17.05 21.57 6.44
C ASP A 49 15.56 21.34 6.81
N ASN A 50 14.65 21.74 5.93
CA ASN A 50 13.21 21.61 6.05
C ASN A 50 12.59 20.75 4.95
N GLN A 51 13.39 19.95 4.23
CA GLN A 51 12.89 19.06 3.17
C GLN A 51 11.89 18.05 3.75
N LYS A 52 10.71 17.96 3.13
CA LYS A 52 9.63 17.02 3.47
C LYS A 52 9.00 16.36 2.25
N ASP A 53 9.42 16.78 1.06
CA ASP A 53 8.96 16.19 -0.19
C ASP A 53 9.54 14.79 -0.29
N ASN A 54 8.66 13.79 -0.33
CA ASN A 54 9.03 12.38 -0.38
C ASN A 54 9.71 12.04 -1.70
N GLU A 55 9.28 12.61 -2.83
CA GLU A 55 9.86 12.31 -4.14
C GLU A 55 11.35 12.71 -4.17
N VAL A 56 11.66 13.89 -3.64
CA VAL A 56 13.05 14.38 -3.55
C VAL A 56 13.87 13.53 -2.58
N ILE A 57 13.31 13.14 -1.44
CA ILE A 57 14.04 12.32 -0.47
C ILE A 57 14.31 10.93 -1.05
N ASP A 58 13.33 10.35 -1.73
CA ASP A 58 13.42 9.02 -2.31
C ASP A 58 14.44 8.98 -3.44
N GLU A 59 14.44 9.99 -4.32
CA GLU A 59 15.45 10.13 -5.37
C GLU A 59 16.87 10.17 -4.79
N LEU A 60 17.09 10.98 -3.74
CA LEU A 60 18.41 11.08 -3.12
C LEU A 60 18.82 9.77 -2.41
N ILE A 61 17.89 9.04 -1.81
CA ILE A 61 18.18 7.75 -1.17
C ILE A 61 18.59 6.73 -2.24
N LEU A 62 17.93 6.72 -3.40
CA LEU A 62 18.30 5.85 -4.53
C LEU A 62 19.70 6.20 -5.04
N GLU A 63 20.01 7.48 -5.27
CA GLU A 63 21.37 7.92 -5.65
C GLU A 63 22.43 7.46 -4.64
N GLU A 64 22.11 7.49 -3.34
CA GLU A 64 23.03 7.06 -2.29
C GLU A 64 23.23 5.54 -2.27
N LEU A 65 22.16 4.77 -2.48
CA LEU A 65 22.22 3.31 -2.60
C LEU A 65 23.07 2.88 -3.79
N GLU A 66 23.01 3.60 -4.91
CA GLU A 66 23.82 3.33 -6.11
C GLU A 66 25.33 3.49 -5.89
N LYS A 67 25.76 4.14 -4.79
CA LYS A 67 27.18 4.18 -4.40
C LYS A 67 27.68 2.84 -3.84
N THR A 68 26.78 2.00 -3.34
CA THR A 68 27.12 0.77 -2.60
C THR A 68 26.60 -0.48 -3.31
N PHE A 69 25.43 -0.42 -3.93
CA PHE A 69 24.74 -1.54 -4.57
C PHE A 69 24.62 -1.33 -6.08
N THR A 70 24.47 -2.44 -6.82
CA THR A 70 24.16 -2.35 -8.25
C THR A 70 22.70 -1.97 -8.47
N GLN A 71 22.40 -1.33 -9.61
CA GLN A 71 21.01 -1.04 -10.00
C GLN A 71 20.14 -2.29 -10.08
N ASN A 72 20.70 -3.44 -10.43
CA ASN A 72 19.97 -4.71 -10.47
C ASN A 72 19.58 -5.19 -9.07
N ASP A 73 20.49 -5.05 -8.09
CA ASP A 73 20.21 -5.44 -6.70
C ASP A 73 19.11 -4.54 -6.11
N ILE A 74 19.26 -3.23 -6.30
CA ILE A 74 18.27 -2.23 -5.86
C ILE A 74 16.91 -2.52 -6.52
N GLY A 75 16.88 -2.68 -7.85
CA GLY A 75 15.65 -2.92 -8.60
C GLY A 75 14.92 -4.19 -8.15
N ARG A 76 15.65 -5.28 -7.91
CA ARG A 76 15.07 -6.55 -7.43
C ARG A 76 14.45 -6.40 -6.04
N VAL A 77 15.17 -5.78 -5.10
CA VAL A 77 14.67 -5.60 -3.73
C VAL A 77 13.50 -4.61 -3.72
N LEU A 78 13.61 -3.50 -4.43
CA LEU A 78 12.55 -2.50 -4.56
C LEU A 78 11.26 -3.12 -5.09
N GLN A 79 11.34 -3.94 -6.15
CA GLN A 79 10.18 -4.64 -6.69
C GLN A 79 9.55 -5.59 -5.66
N THR A 80 10.37 -6.29 -4.87
CA THR A 80 9.91 -7.20 -3.82
C THR A 80 9.16 -6.43 -2.72
N GLU A 81 9.73 -5.33 -2.25
CA GLU A 81 9.10 -4.48 -1.22
C GLU A 81 7.85 -3.76 -1.73
N MET A 82 7.82 -3.34 -3.01
CA MET A 82 6.62 -2.79 -3.62
C MET A 82 5.45 -3.78 -3.65
N VAL A 83 5.72 -5.04 -3.99
CA VAL A 83 4.70 -6.10 -3.97
C VAL A 83 4.24 -6.33 -2.52
N ARG A 84 5.17 -6.44 -1.58
CA ARG A 84 4.86 -6.67 -0.16
C ARG A 84 4.01 -5.55 0.44
N GLU A 85 4.37 -4.29 0.20
CA GLU A 85 3.60 -3.15 0.73
C GLU A 85 2.24 -3.03 0.04
N ASN A 86 2.11 -3.43 -1.23
CA ASN A 86 0.81 -3.49 -1.90
C ASN A 86 -0.08 -4.59 -1.28
N ASP A 87 0.46 -5.79 -1.08
CA ASP A 87 -0.26 -6.89 -0.45
C ASP A 87 -0.75 -6.51 0.96
N LYS A 88 0.11 -5.83 1.74
CA LYS A 88 -0.24 -5.31 3.05
C LYS A 88 -1.33 -4.23 2.98
N ALA A 89 -1.23 -3.30 2.03
CA ALA A 89 -2.26 -2.28 1.83
C ALA A 89 -3.61 -2.90 1.43
N ILE A 90 -3.60 -3.97 0.62
CA ILE A 90 -4.80 -4.74 0.27
C ILE A 90 -5.39 -5.42 1.51
N GLU A 91 -4.55 -6.00 2.38
CA GLU A 91 -4.98 -6.61 3.64
C GLU A 91 -5.62 -5.57 4.58
N GLU A 92 -4.97 -4.43 4.78
CA GLU A 92 -5.52 -3.33 5.58
C GLU A 92 -6.85 -2.81 4.99
N LEU A 93 -6.95 -2.71 3.66
CA LEU A 93 -8.20 -2.36 2.98
C LEU A 93 -9.29 -3.42 3.16
N ALA A 94 -8.93 -4.71 3.22
CA ALA A 94 -9.87 -5.79 3.49
C ALA A 94 -10.47 -5.64 4.90
N ASP A 95 -9.65 -5.34 5.90
CA ASP A 95 -10.12 -5.11 7.28
C ASP A 95 -11.05 -3.90 7.38
N VAL A 96 -10.71 -2.80 6.70
CA VAL A 96 -11.56 -1.61 6.62
C VAL A 96 -12.89 -1.93 5.93
N LEU A 97 -12.86 -2.70 4.85
CA LEU A 97 -14.07 -3.15 4.16
C LEU A 97 -14.92 -4.02 5.09
N ASP A 98 -14.33 -4.96 5.81
CA ASP A 98 -15.05 -5.85 6.72
C ASP A 98 -15.76 -5.08 7.83
N GLU A 99 -15.07 -4.14 8.47
CA GLU A 99 -15.70 -3.28 9.49
C GLU A 99 -16.81 -2.41 8.88
N LYS A 100 -16.65 -1.94 7.63
CA LYS A 100 -17.69 -1.18 6.93
C LYS A 100 -18.91 -2.04 6.57
N LEU A 101 -18.71 -3.30 6.20
CA LEU A 101 -19.80 -4.23 5.83
C LEU A 101 -20.48 -4.87 7.05
N LYS A 102 -19.83 -4.89 8.21
CA LYS A 102 -20.33 -5.48 9.46
C LYS A 102 -21.80 -5.18 9.79
N PRO A 103 -22.34 -3.95 9.61
CA PRO A 103 -23.75 -3.68 9.91
C PRO A 103 -24.75 -4.43 9.01
N ILE A 104 -24.33 -4.78 7.79
CA ILE A 104 -25.16 -5.44 6.77
C ILE A 104 -24.73 -6.89 6.51
N GLU A 105 -23.63 -7.36 7.10
CA GLU A 105 -22.96 -8.61 6.76
C GLU A 105 -23.91 -9.81 6.75
N SER A 106 -24.73 -9.96 7.81
CA SER A 106 -25.66 -11.10 7.90
C SER A 106 -26.70 -11.11 6.79
N GLN A 107 -27.18 -9.95 6.33
CA GLN A 107 -28.13 -9.85 5.23
C GLN A 107 -27.42 -10.00 3.90
N LEU A 108 -26.22 -9.44 3.78
CA LEU A 108 -25.38 -9.50 2.59
C LEU A 108 -25.03 -10.95 2.25
N ARG A 109 -24.62 -11.76 3.24
CA ARG A 109 -24.29 -13.18 3.08
C ARG A 109 -25.46 -14.03 2.57
N GLN A 110 -26.72 -13.67 2.86
CA GLN A 110 -27.90 -14.41 2.38
C GLN A 110 -28.08 -14.32 0.86
N TRP A 111 -27.47 -13.34 0.22
CA TRP A 111 -27.50 -13.17 -1.24
C TRP A 111 -26.40 -13.91 -1.97
N PHE A 112 -25.63 -14.77 -1.30
CA PHE A 112 -24.61 -15.61 -1.91
C PHE A 112 -24.95 -17.09 -1.70
N ASP A 113 -24.63 -17.91 -2.69
CA ASP A 113 -24.98 -19.34 -2.69
C ASP A 113 -24.24 -20.12 -1.58
N ASN A 114 -23.05 -19.65 -1.22
CA ASN A 114 -22.20 -20.23 -0.19
C ASN A 114 -21.15 -19.22 0.30
N GLU A 115 -20.44 -19.62 1.35
CA GLU A 115 -19.38 -18.82 1.97
C GLU A 115 -18.21 -18.54 1.01
N GLU A 116 -17.88 -19.47 0.12
CA GLU A 116 -16.80 -19.30 -0.86
C GLU A 116 -17.12 -18.15 -1.86
N GLN A 117 -18.34 -18.10 -2.39
CA GLN A 117 -18.78 -17.02 -3.29
C GLN A 117 -18.80 -15.66 -2.58
N TYR A 118 -19.20 -15.63 -1.30
CA TYR A 118 -19.12 -14.41 -0.47
C TYR A 118 -17.66 -13.96 -0.25
N ASN A 119 -16.76 -14.90 0.04
CA ASN A 119 -15.33 -14.60 0.22
C ASN A 119 -14.70 -14.08 -1.08
N GLN A 120 -15.08 -14.62 -2.23
CA GLN A 120 -14.66 -14.12 -3.53
C GLN A 120 -15.22 -12.71 -3.81
N PHE A 121 -16.47 -12.45 -3.45
CA PHE A 121 -17.05 -11.11 -3.54
C PHE A 121 -16.27 -10.10 -2.71
N ARG A 122 -15.98 -10.43 -1.45
CA ARG A 122 -15.18 -9.61 -0.53
C ARG A 122 -13.81 -9.32 -1.13
N LYS A 123 -13.09 -10.36 -1.56
CA LYS A 123 -11.76 -10.24 -2.19
C LYS A 123 -11.78 -9.30 -3.40
N LEU A 124 -12.69 -9.54 -4.35
CA LEU A 124 -12.81 -8.73 -5.57
C LEU A 124 -13.22 -7.29 -5.29
N THR A 125 -14.02 -7.07 -4.24
CA THR A 125 -14.39 -5.72 -3.81
C THR A 125 -13.19 -4.99 -3.23
N THR A 126 -12.38 -5.65 -2.39
CA THR A 126 -11.13 -5.09 -1.85
C THR A 126 -10.14 -4.72 -2.96
N GLU A 127 -9.85 -5.66 -3.87
CA GLU A 127 -8.98 -5.40 -5.02
C GLU A 127 -9.54 -4.26 -5.90
N GLY A 128 -10.87 -4.24 -6.04
CA GLY A 128 -11.60 -3.19 -6.74
C GLY A 128 -11.38 -1.80 -6.16
N LEU A 129 -11.27 -1.67 -4.82
CA LEU A 129 -11.07 -0.39 -4.13
C LEU A 129 -9.74 0.26 -4.49
N VAL A 130 -8.68 -0.54 -4.68
CA VAL A 130 -7.36 -0.05 -5.10
C VAL A 130 -7.46 0.62 -6.47
N VAL A 131 -8.17 0.00 -7.42
CA VAL A 131 -8.30 0.49 -8.80
C VAL A 131 -9.43 1.49 -9.02
N SER A 132 -10.32 1.69 -8.05
CA SER A 132 -11.48 2.58 -8.14
C SER A 132 -11.32 3.87 -7.33
N ASN A 133 -10.12 4.18 -6.85
CA ASN A 133 -9.86 5.33 -5.98
C ASN A 133 -10.73 5.27 -4.71
N LEU A 134 -10.82 4.08 -4.11
CA LEU A 134 -11.60 3.77 -2.90
C LEU A 134 -13.12 3.97 -3.05
N ASN A 135 -13.66 3.91 -4.26
CA ASN A 135 -15.09 3.99 -4.52
C ASN A 135 -15.76 2.62 -4.31
N LEU A 136 -16.41 2.43 -3.16
CA LEU A 136 -17.04 1.16 -2.78
C LEU A 136 -18.10 0.71 -3.79
N ASN A 137 -19.01 1.60 -4.18
CA ASN A 137 -20.06 1.28 -5.17
C ASN A 137 -19.47 0.76 -6.49
N MET A 138 -18.43 1.43 -7.02
CA MET A 138 -17.78 1.00 -8.25
C MET A 138 -17.07 -0.36 -8.09
N SER A 139 -16.41 -0.57 -6.95
CA SER A 139 -15.74 -1.83 -6.62
C SER A 139 -16.73 -2.99 -6.52
N VAL A 140 -17.85 -2.79 -5.83
CA VAL A 140 -18.93 -3.79 -5.71
C VAL A 140 -19.51 -4.12 -7.08
N VAL A 141 -19.80 -3.11 -7.92
CA VAL A 141 -20.30 -3.36 -9.28
C VAL A 141 -19.31 -4.19 -10.11
N LYS A 142 -18.00 -3.93 -9.98
CA LYS A 142 -16.97 -4.74 -10.65
C LYS A 142 -16.95 -6.17 -10.10
N ALA A 143 -17.00 -6.35 -8.79
CA ALA A 143 -17.02 -7.66 -8.14
C ALA A 143 -18.23 -8.50 -8.57
N LEU A 144 -19.43 -7.91 -8.59
CA LEU A 144 -20.66 -8.60 -9.03
C LEU A 144 -20.58 -9.03 -10.49
N LYS A 145 -20.02 -8.18 -11.37
CA LYS A 145 -19.79 -8.54 -12.78
C LYS A 145 -18.84 -9.73 -12.92
N SER A 146 -17.72 -9.72 -12.19
CA SER A 146 -16.74 -10.81 -12.21
C SER A 146 -17.31 -12.14 -11.70
N LEU A 147 -18.24 -12.09 -10.75
CA LEU A 147 -18.94 -13.27 -10.21
C LEU A 147 -20.17 -13.69 -11.03
N ASN A 148 -20.47 -12.99 -12.13
CA ASN A 148 -21.70 -13.19 -12.93
C ASN A 148 -23.00 -13.03 -12.12
N ILE A 149 -22.98 -12.24 -11.04
CA ILE A 149 -24.16 -11.93 -10.23
C ILE A 149 -24.89 -10.75 -10.90
N SER A 150 -26.18 -10.95 -11.23
CA SER A 150 -26.97 -9.97 -11.98
C SER A 150 -28.44 -9.97 -11.55
N GLY A 151 -29.23 -9.07 -12.14
CA GLY A 151 -30.68 -8.99 -11.89
C GLY A 151 -31.02 -8.62 -10.44
N MET A 152 -32.03 -9.29 -9.88
CA MET A 152 -32.56 -8.97 -8.55
C MET A 152 -31.52 -9.16 -7.43
N GLN A 153 -30.69 -10.20 -7.52
CA GLN A 153 -29.62 -10.48 -6.55
C GLN A 153 -28.62 -9.31 -6.51
N SER A 154 -28.15 -8.86 -7.67
CA SER A 154 -27.25 -7.69 -7.76
C SER A 154 -27.90 -6.42 -7.21
N ALA A 155 -29.18 -6.17 -7.51
CA ALA A 155 -29.90 -5.00 -7.02
C ALA A 155 -30.04 -5.00 -5.49
N GLN A 156 -30.31 -6.15 -4.88
CA GLN A 156 -30.43 -6.30 -3.42
C GLN A 156 -29.09 -6.10 -2.73
N ILE A 157 -28.01 -6.66 -3.28
CA ILE A 157 -26.65 -6.41 -2.78
C ILE A 157 -26.32 -4.91 -2.85
N MET A 158 -26.58 -4.24 -3.97
CA MET A 158 -26.34 -2.80 -4.10
C MET A 158 -27.18 -1.95 -3.13
N GLN A 159 -28.42 -2.36 -2.83
CA GLN A 159 -29.25 -1.70 -1.82
C GLN A 159 -28.69 -1.84 -0.42
N LEU A 160 -28.11 -2.99 -0.07
CA LEU A 160 -27.44 -3.16 1.22
C LEU A 160 -26.18 -2.29 1.28
N ILE A 161 -25.37 -2.28 0.22
CA ILE A 161 -24.14 -1.48 0.15
C ILE A 161 -24.41 0.02 0.30
N SER A 162 -25.51 0.54 -0.24
CA SER A 162 -25.86 1.96 -0.08
C SER A 162 -26.19 2.36 1.36
N ILE A 163 -26.51 1.42 2.25
CA ILE A 163 -26.73 1.69 3.68
C ILE A 163 -25.40 2.07 4.36
N VAL A 164 -24.30 1.45 3.94
CA VAL A 164 -22.97 1.62 4.57
C VAL A 164 -22.06 2.57 3.80
N ASP A 165 -22.39 2.92 2.56
CA ASP A 165 -21.63 3.86 1.75
C ASP A 165 -22.04 5.34 1.92
N ASN A 166 -23.07 5.61 2.73
CA ASN A 166 -23.53 6.96 3.10
C ASN A 166 -22.82 7.53 4.32
#